data_AF-A0A849L7R4-F1
#
_entry.id   AF-A0A849L7R4-F1
#
_cell.length_a   1.000
_cell.length_b   1.000
_cell.length_c   1.000
_cell.angle_alpha   90.00
_cell.angle_beta   90.00
_cell.angle_gamma   90.00
#
_symmetry.space_group_name_H-M   'P 1'
#
loop_
_entity.id
_entity.type
_entity.pdbx_description
1 polymer ?
#
loop_
_entity_poly.entity_id
_entity_poly.type
_entity_poly.pdbx_seq_one_letter_code
_entity_poly.pdbx_strand_id
1 'polypeptide(L)'
;MFAIGTVIPTPGKMEARKEVRMHRADEERIRAAAAATGLQEADFIRQAALLRAEEVERRVSLSLLPEDAFGAFRAAVEAPAQVLPGLARAAEASKGILKDAG
;
A
#
# COMPACT_ATOMS: atom_id res chain seq x y z
N MET A 1 -5.81 10.56 2.50
CA MET A 1 -5.16 9.24 2.52
C MET A 1 -5.43 8.61 1.17
N PHE A 2 -4.42 8.27 0.37
CA PHE A 2 -4.65 7.66 -0.93
C PHE A 2 -5.20 6.25 -0.71
N ALA A 3 -6.50 6.07 -0.91
CA ALA A 3 -7.09 4.75 -0.95
C ALA A 3 -6.52 4.03 -2.17
N ILE A 4 -5.67 3.02 -1.94
CA ILE A 4 -5.38 2.07 -3.00
C ILE A 4 -6.67 1.28 -3.17
N GLY A 5 -7.39 1.56 -4.26
CA GLY A 5 -8.66 0.90 -4.54
C GLY A 5 -8.46 -0.61 -4.59
N THR A 6 -9.40 -1.37 -4.02
CA THR A 6 -9.40 -2.83 -4.14
C THR A 6 -9.55 -3.24 -5.59
N VAL A 7 -8.51 -3.86 -6.15
CA VAL A 7 -8.54 -4.41 -7.51
C VAL A 7 -9.16 -5.80 -7.46
N ILE A 8 -10.28 -5.98 -8.15
CA ILE A 8 -10.91 -7.30 -8.30
C ILE A 8 -10.10 -8.07 -9.36
N PRO A 9 -9.59 -9.28 -9.06
CA PRO A 9 -8.90 -10.10 -10.05
C PRO A 9 -9.80 -10.32 -11.27
N THR A 10 -9.34 -9.96 -12.46
CA THR A 10 -10.09 -10.23 -13.69
C THR A 10 -9.98 -11.73 -14.01
N PRO A 11 -11.09 -12.48 -14.02
CA PRO A 11 -11.06 -13.89 -14.39
C PRO A 11 -10.80 -14.02 -15.90
N GLY A 12 -10.12 -15.10 -16.31
CA GLY A 12 -9.90 -15.42 -17.72
C GLY A 12 -8.45 -15.19 -18.19
N LYS A 13 -8.30 -14.89 -19.48
CA LYS A 13 -6.99 -14.79 -20.13
C LYS A 13 -6.28 -13.49 -19.78
N MET A 14 -4.94 -13.52 -19.81
CA MET A 14 -4.12 -12.33 -19.64
C MET A 14 -4.13 -11.49 -20.92
N GLU A 15 -4.93 -10.43 -20.93
CA GLU A 15 -5.14 -9.58 -22.13
C GLU A 15 -4.36 -8.26 -22.05
N ALA A 16 -3.98 -7.81 -20.86
CA ALA A 16 -3.24 -6.57 -20.67
C ALA A 16 -1.73 -6.80 -20.92
N ARG A 17 -1.17 -6.05 -21.89
CA ARG A 17 0.26 -6.08 -22.22
C ARG A 17 0.97 -4.88 -21.61
N LYS A 18 2.13 -5.12 -20.98
CA LYS A 18 3.02 -4.07 -20.47
C LYS A 18 4.32 -4.06 -21.27
N GLU A 19 4.70 -2.91 -21.78
CA GLU A 19 5.98 -2.71 -22.47
C GLU A 19 6.89 -1.84 -21.60
N VAL A 20 8.15 -2.23 -21.48
CA VAL A 20 9.14 -1.53 -20.66
C VAL A 20 10.44 -1.43 -21.44
N ARG A 21 11.06 -0.26 -21.42
CA ARG A 21 12.42 -0.05 -21.92
C ARG A 21 13.38 -0.14 -20.74
N MET A 22 14.47 -0.87 -20.92
CA MET A 22 15.48 -1.08 -19.89
C MET A 22 16.87 -0.76 -20.42
N HIS A 23 17.77 -0.39 -19.51
CA HIS A 23 19.19 -0.42 -19.83
C HIS A 23 19.64 -1.87 -19.96
N ARG A 24 20.62 -2.11 -20.84
CA ARG A 24 21.13 -3.45 -21.11
C ARG A 24 21.64 -4.17 -19.85
N ALA A 25 22.30 -3.44 -18.95
CA ALA A 25 22.79 -4.02 -17.70
C ALA A 25 21.66 -4.51 -16.79
N ASP A 26 20.53 -3.80 -16.76
CA ASP A 26 19.37 -4.19 -15.95
C ASP A 26 18.68 -5.42 -16.56
N GLU A 27 18.53 -5.44 -17.89
CA GLU A 27 18.01 -6.60 -18.63
C GLU A 27 18.86 -7.85 -18.37
N GLU A 28 20.19 -7.76 -18.49
CA GLU A 28 21.10 -8.89 -18.25
C GLU A 28 21.01 -9.40 -16.81
N ARG A 29 20.89 -8.49 -15.84
CA ARG A 29 20.72 -8.85 -14.42
C ARG A 29 19.39 -9.55 -14.16
N ILE A 30 18.29 -9.05 -14.73
CA ILE A 30 16.97 -9.65 -14.59
C ILE A 30 16.94 -11.03 -15.25
N ARG A 31 17.51 -11.17 -16.45
CA ARG A 31 17.62 -12.46 -17.14
C ARG A 31 18.38 -13.49 -16.31
N ALA A 32 19.51 -13.11 -15.72
CA ALA A 32 20.29 -14.00 -14.87
C ALA A 32 19.50 -14.46 -13.63
N ALA A 33 18.77 -13.53 -12.99
CA ALA A 33 17.92 -13.86 -11.84
C ALA A 33 16.73 -14.77 -12.22
N ALA A 34 16.09 -14.50 -13.35
CA ALA A 34 15.02 -15.35 -13.89
C ALA A 34 15.52 -16.77 -14.15
N ALA A 35 16.69 -16.91 -14.80
CA ALA A 35 17.33 -18.19 -15.05
C ALA A 35 17.66 -18.97 -13.76
N ALA A 36 18.17 -18.28 -12.73
CA ALA A 36 18.48 -18.89 -11.43
C ALA A 36 17.25 -19.44 -10.70
N THR A 37 16.06 -18.90 -11.00
CA THR A 37 14.78 -19.35 -10.44
C THR A 37 14.01 -20.32 -11.35
N GLY A 38 14.55 -20.62 -12.53
CA GLY A 38 13.89 -21.47 -13.53
C GLY A 38 12.64 -20.84 -14.15
N LEU A 39 12.53 -19.50 -14.11
CA LEU A 39 11.39 -18.75 -14.62
C LEU A 39 11.71 -18.10 -15.97
N GLN A 40 10.66 -17.91 -16.79
CA GLN A 40 10.77 -17.01 -17.94
C GLN A 40 10.92 -15.57 -17.44
N GLU A 41 11.67 -14.74 -18.18
CA GLU A 41 11.96 -13.36 -17.79
C GLU A 41 10.67 -12.54 -17.58
N ALA A 42 9.67 -12.71 -18.45
CA ALA A 42 8.37 -12.05 -18.33
C ALA A 42 7.60 -12.47 -17.06
N ASP A 43 7.66 -13.76 -16.71
CA ASP A 43 7.03 -14.28 -15.49
C ASP A 43 7.73 -13.78 -14.23
N PHE A 44 9.07 -13.77 -14.25
CA PHE A 44 9.88 -13.25 -13.16
C PHE A 44 9.58 -11.76 -12.90
N ILE A 45 9.56 -10.92 -13.95
CA ILE A 45 9.23 -9.50 -13.83
C ILE A 45 7.82 -9.31 -13.29
N ARG A 46 6.84 -10.06 -13.80
CA ARG A 46 5.45 -9.99 -13.36
C ARG A 46 5.31 -10.33 -11.88
N GLN A 47 5.90 -11.45 -11.44
CA GLN A 47 5.85 -11.88 -10.04
C GLN A 47 6.53 -10.87 -9.12
N ALA A 48 7.71 -10.37 -9.49
CA ALA A 48 8.42 -9.35 -8.72
C ALA A 48 7.60 -8.06 -8.59
N ALA A 49 6.94 -7.62 -9.67
CA ALA A 49 6.09 -6.43 -9.66
C ALA A 49 4.86 -6.61 -8.74
N LEU A 50 4.22 -7.77 -8.78
CA LEU A 50 3.07 -8.08 -7.91
C LEU A 50 3.47 -8.14 -6.44
N LEU A 51 4.56 -8.83 -6.11
CA LEU A 51 5.08 -8.88 -4.73
C LEU A 51 5.39 -7.47 -4.19
N ARG A 52 5.97 -6.61 -5.03
CA ARG A 52 6.25 -5.23 -4.64
C ARG A 52 4.98 -4.40 -4.47
N ALA A 53 3.97 -4.60 -5.32
CA ALA A 53 2.67 -3.94 -5.18
C ALA A 53 2.00 -4.30 -3.85
N GLU A 54 1.95 -5.59 -3.50
CA GLU A 54 1.40 -6.08 -2.23
C GLU A 54 2.14 -5.52 -1.00
N GLU A 55 3.47 -5.39 -1.08
CA GLU A 55 4.25 -4.76 -0.02
C GLU A 55 3.88 -3.29 0.18
N VAL A 56 3.74 -2.53 -0.92
CA VAL A 56 3.34 -1.12 -0.87
C VAL A 56 1.93 -0.98 -0.32
N GLU A 57 1.00 -1.83 -0.75
CA GLU A 57 -0.38 -1.88 -0.25
C GLU A 57 -0.45 -2.15 1.26
N ARG A 58 0.31 -3.15 1.74
CA ARG A 58 0.41 -3.44 3.17
C ARG A 58 1.01 -2.28 3.96
N ARG A 59 2.03 -1.62 3.42
CA ARG A 59 2.67 -0.48 4.11
C ARG A 59 1.76 0.74 4.24
N VAL A 60 0.83 0.94 3.31
CA VAL A 60 -0.15 2.03 3.41
C VAL A 60 -1.26 1.72 4.42
N SER A 61 -1.62 0.44 4.58
CA SER A 61 -2.70 0.00 5.47
C SER A 61 -2.24 -0.32 6.90
N LEU A 62 -0.98 -0.68 7.10
CA LEU A 62 -0.44 -1.09 8.40
C LEU A 62 0.51 -0.03 8.96
N SER A 63 0.24 0.42 10.19
CA SER A 63 1.17 1.24 10.96
C SER A 63 1.97 0.35 11.91
N LEU A 64 3.30 0.32 11.73
CA LEU A 64 4.22 -0.32 12.67
C LEU A 64 4.68 0.72 13.69
N LEU A 65 4.34 0.50 14.96
CA LEU A 65 4.72 1.37 16.07
C LEU A 65 5.81 0.68 16.90
N PRO A 66 6.87 1.41 17.29
CA PRO A 66 7.75 0.98 18.38
C PRO A 66 6.96 0.63 19.65
N GLU A 67 7.47 -0.29 20.47
CA GLU A 67 6.72 -0.82 21.64
C GLU A 67 6.29 0.27 22.63
N ASP A 68 7.14 1.26 22.84
CA ASP A 68 6.87 2.43 23.69
C ASP A 68 5.75 3.30 23.12
N ALA A 69 5.80 3.59 21.81
CA ALA A 69 4.75 4.34 21.11
C ALA A 69 3.41 3.57 21.10
N PHE A 70 3.46 2.25 20.93
CA PHE A 70 2.28 1.40 21.01
C PHE A 70 1.70 1.36 22.43
N GLY A 71 2.56 1.29 23.46
CA GLY A 71 2.15 1.36 24.86
C GLY A 71 1.45 2.69 25.19
N ALA A 72 2.00 3.81 24.72
CA ALA A 72 1.40 5.13 24.87
C ALA A 72 0.05 5.24 24.13
N PHE A 73 -0.03 4.72 22.90
CA PHE A 73 -1.27 4.67 22.14
C PHE A 73 -2.36 3.86 22.87
N ARG A 74 -2.03 2.66 23.35
CA ARG A 74 -2.98 1.82 24.09
C ARG A 74 -3.51 2.53 25.33
N ALA A 75 -2.62 3.12 26.12
CA ALA A 75 -3.00 3.88 27.31
C ALA A 75 -3.94 5.05 26.98
N ALA A 76 -3.70 5.74 25.86
CA ALA A 76 -4.55 6.84 25.40
C ALA A 76 -5.93 6.36 24.92
N VAL A 77 -6.03 5.18 24.30
CA VAL A 77 -7.30 4.59 23.84
C VAL A 77 -8.16 4.09 25.02
N GLU A 78 -7.53 3.58 26.07
CA GLU A 78 -8.21 3.10 27.27
C GLU A 78 -8.64 4.22 28.23
N ALA A 79 -8.02 5.40 28.13
CA ALA A 79 -8.37 6.55 28.96
C ALA A 79 -9.76 7.13 28.58
N PRO A 80 -10.49 7.71 29.55
CA PRO A 80 -11.74 8.41 29.26
C PRO A 80 -11.53 9.53 28.22
N ALA A 81 -12.45 9.61 27.26
CA ALA A 81 -12.39 10.64 26.22
C ALA A 81 -12.48 12.05 26.82
N GLN A 82 -11.61 12.95 26.37
CA GLN A 82 -11.62 14.36 26.75
C GLN A 82 -12.03 15.22 25.58
N VAL A 83 -12.99 16.12 25.80
CA VAL A 83 -13.38 17.11 24.78
C VAL A 83 -12.37 18.25 24.77
N LEU A 84 -11.66 18.40 23.64
CA LEU A 84 -10.79 19.54 23.41
C LEU A 84 -11.57 20.65 22.67
N PRO A 85 -11.76 21.85 23.26
CA PRO A 85 -12.60 22.89 22.67
C PRO A 85 -12.20 23.30 21.24
N GLY A 86 -10.90 23.33 20.96
CA GLY A 86 -10.39 23.63 19.62
C GLY A 86 -10.77 22.55 18.59
N LEU A 87 -10.65 21.27 18.97
CA LEU A 87 -11.02 20.15 18.11
C LEU A 87 -12.54 20.10 17.88
N ALA A 88 -13.34 20.38 18.91
CA ALA A 88 -14.80 20.46 18.80
C ALA A 88 -15.23 21.57 17.82
N ARG A 89 -14.61 22.77 17.89
CA ARG A 89 -14.88 23.86 16.94
C ARG A 89 -14.49 23.48 15.51
N ALA A 90 -13.33 22.83 15.33
CA ALA A 90 -12.88 22.37 14.02
C ALA A 90 -13.82 21.31 13.43
N ALA A 91 -14.30 20.38 14.27
CA ALA A 91 -15.27 19.36 13.86
C ALA A 91 -16.57 20.00 13.37
N GLU A 92 -17.14 20.95 14.13
CA GLU A 92 -18.34 21.70 13.71
C GLU A 92 -18.13 22.46 12.39
N ALA A 93 -16.98 23.14 12.24
CA ALA A 93 -16.66 23.87 11.01
C ALA A 93 -16.46 22.95 9.79
N SER A 94 -16.09 21.68 10.02
CA SER A 94 -15.89 20.68 8.97
C SER A 94 -17.18 19.98 8.52
N LYS A 95 -18.28 20.09 9.28
CA LYS A 95 -19.57 19.49 8.92
C LYS A 95 -20.06 20.07 7.60
N GLY A 96 -20.20 19.21 6.59
CA GLY A 96 -20.65 19.57 5.24
C GLY A 96 -19.52 19.85 4.23
N ILE A 97 -18.25 19.86 4.65
CA ILE A 97 -17.09 19.93 3.76
C ILE A 97 -16.69 18.52 3.30
N LEU A 98 -16.69 17.54 4.22
CA LEU A 98 -16.44 16.13 3.93
C LEU A 98 -17.77 15.44 3.59
N LYS A 99 -18.19 15.50 2.34
CA LYS A 99 -19.47 14.89 1.89
C LYS A 99 -19.37 13.39 1.59
N ASP A 100 -18.16 12.86 1.39
CA ASP A 100 -17.94 11.50 0.89
C ASP A 100 -16.97 10.67 1.78
N ALA A 101 -16.81 11.03 3.06
CA ALA A 101 -15.90 10.34 3.98
C ALA A 101 -16.59 9.24 4.81
N GLY A 102 -17.55 8.53 4.19
CA GLY A 102 -18.26 7.39 4.77
C GLY A 102 -17.77 6.06 4.21
#